data_AF-A0A8H5WR29-F1
#
_entry.id   AF-A0A8H5WR29-F1
#
_cell.length_a   1.000
_cell.length_b   1.000
_cell.length_c   1.000
_cell.angle_alpha   90.00
_cell.angle_beta   90.00
_cell.angle_gamma   90.00
#
_symmetry.space_group_name_H-M   'P 1'
#
loop_
_entity.id
_entity.type
_entity.pdbx_description
1 polymer ?
#
loop_
_entity_poly.entity_id
_entity_poly.type
_entity_poly.pdbx_seq_one_letter_code
_entity_poly.pdbx_strand_id
1 'polypeptide(L)'
;MPQAYMERIHNLQGKNPQDCDIWNKDEKSQEKYYSTTSYCYFAVSEVIETLANVPWHENTPISPEGEFGVLDTMTRWPPKTVRQKSAEDATITSELWFEALALAHHIPNYPISGEFIRGVREFKKTRQVSFSLRFAAQMNLDIHHAIGNSAEYFTRVLIRRLRYMDKLLKSTVDELGRIESPHWSSSDQKWLKDTQQGFEWFLDDPLHTVKTEVVEQSLEGLRKLAKTKKYRLLRRSPIINGLVLYHHRAEMYDAGLKVTNAWKSLILPAHLYNAVTEGGCCECFWPDMEQLFYMFGDEQFFVGGKLQKISDYVTRFMLQLGVAAFSLTSSRRSKQISIDDFSRAGARFLATRASIHCRFKDR
;
A
#
# COMPACT_ATOMS: atom_id res chain seq x y z
N MET A 1 26.60 -20.47 -4.02
CA MET A 1 26.07 -19.30 -4.79
C MET A 1 25.93 -18.04 -3.93
N PRO A 2 25.24 -18.03 -2.76
CA PRO A 2 25.56 -17.05 -1.70
C PRO A 2 27.05 -17.08 -1.36
N GLN A 3 27.63 -18.28 -1.46
CA GLN A 3 29.05 -18.57 -1.34
C GLN A 3 29.99 -17.65 -2.14
N ALA A 4 29.70 -17.23 -3.38
CA ALA A 4 30.63 -16.36 -4.13
C ALA A 4 30.61 -14.91 -3.63
N TYR A 5 29.43 -14.41 -3.23
CA TYR A 5 29.28 -13.10 -2.59
C TYR A 5 29.86 -13.11 -1.17
N MET A 6 29.58 -14.17 -0.40
CA MET A 6 30.13 -14.39 0.94
C MET A 6 31.65 -14.61 0.90
N GLU A 7 32.20 -15.38 -0.03
CA GLU A 7 33.64 -15.53 -0.26
C GLU A 7 34.27 -14.17 -0.58
N ARG A 8 33.59 -13.32 -1.37
CA ARG A 8 34.04 -11.94 -1.62
C ARG A 8 34.09 -11.12 -0.33
N ILE A 9 33.07 -11.21 0.51
CA ILE A 9 32.98 -10.47 1.78
C ILE A 9 33.96 -11.01 2.83
N HIS A 10 34.14 -12.33 2.94
CA HIS A 10 35.12 -12.96 3.82
C HIS A 10 36.56 -12.65 3.40
N ASN A 11 36.84 -12.68 2.09
CA ASN A 11 38.13 -12.25 1.54
C ASN A 11 38.41 -10.76 1.80
N LEU A 12 37.40 -9.89 1.74
CA LEU A 12 37.52 -8.47 2.11
C LEU A 12 37.75 -8.25 3.62
N GLN A 13 37.38 -9.23 4.46
CA GLN A 13 37.50 -9.17 5.92
C GLN A 13 38.72 -9.92 6.48
N GLY A 14 39.56 -10.54 5.64
CA GLY A 14 40.69 -11.35 6.07
C GLY A 14 40.30 -12.60 6.88
N LYS A 15 39.04 -13.04 6.77
CA LYS A 15 38.51 -14.24 7.44
C LYS A 15 38.57 -15.43 6.48
N ASN A 16 38.89 -16.62 6.99
CA ASN A 16 38.94 -17.83 6.17
C ASN A 16 37.52 -18.20 5.71
N PRO A 17 37.25 -18.36 4.40
CA PRO A 17 35.94 -18.80 3.89
C PRO A 17 35.44 -20.12 4.50
N GLN A 18 36.34 -20.92 5.06
CA GLN A 18 36.05 -22.19 5.74
C GLN A 18 35.31 -22.03 7.09
N ASP A 19 35.29 -20.83 7.69
CA ASP A 19 34.62 -20.60 8.98
C ASP A 19 33.09 -20.51 8.86
N CYS A 20 32.54 -20.47 7.64
CA CYS A 20 31.10 -20.63 7.35
C CYS A 20 30.80 -22.07 6.94
N ASP A 21 30.96 -23.00 7.88
CA ASP A 21 30.96 -24.45 7.67
C ASP A 21 29.61 -25.08 7.27
N ILE A 22 28.58 -24.28 7.00
CA ILE A 22 27.22 -24.76 6.68
C ILE A 22 27.10 -25.22 5.22
N TRP A 23 27.97 -24.70 4.34
CA TRP A 23 27.98 -25.00 2.90
C TRP A 23 29.07 -26.00 2.48
N ASN A 24 29.83 -26.57 3.44
CA ASN A 24 30.85 -27.60 3.21
C ASN A 24 30.29 -29.04 3.13
N LYS A 25 28.96 -29.19 3.03
CA LYS A 25 28.33 -30.49 2.78
C LYS A 25 28.43 -30.87 1.31
N ASP A 26 28.65 -32.16 1.03
CA ASP A 26 28.59 -32.68 -0.34
C ASP A 26 27.21 -32.38 -0.98
N GLU A 27 27.17 -32.31 -2.31
CA GLU A 27 26.00 -31.84 -3.06
C GLU A 27 24.72 -32.62 -2.73
N LYS A 28 24.81 -33.95 -2.51
CA LYS A 28 23.66 -34.78 -2.15
C LYS A 28 23.14 -34.46 -0.75
N SER A 29 24.03 -34.16 0.18
CA SER A 29 23.66 -33.76 1.54
C SER A 29 22.96 -32.40 1.57
N GLN A 30 23.36 -31.46 0.71
CA GLN A 30 22.68 -30.16 0.58
C GLN A 30 21.28 -30.30 -0.01
N GLU A 31 21.12 -31.11 -1.05
CA GLU A 31 19.80 -31.35 -1.65
C GLU A 31 18.84 -32.05 -0.67
N LYS A 32 19.33 -33.04 0.08
CA LYS A 32 18.56 -33.71 1.12
C LYS A 32 18.16 -32.75 2.25
N TYR A 33 19.05 -31.86 2.65
CA TYR A 33 18.77 -30.86 3.65
C TYR A 33 17.67 -29.89 3.20
N TYR A 34 17.82 -29.28 2.02
CA TYR A 34 16.84 -28.34 1.50
C TYR A 34 15.47 -28.99 1.32
N SER A 35 15.40 -30.19 0.71
CA SER A 35 14.12 -30.88 0.51
C SER A 35 13.35 -31.19 1.80
N THR A 36 14.07 -31.36 2.92
CA THR A 36 13.46 -31.60 4.24
C THR A 36 13.03 -30.30 4.91
N THR A 37 13.75 -29.20 4.66
CA THR A 37 13.60 -27.95 5.40
C THR A 37 12.87 -26.86 4.63
N SER A 38 12.71 -26.96 3.31
CA SER A 38 12.14 -25.92 2.45
C SER A 38 10.65 -25.64 2.71
N TYR A 39 9.94 -26.60 3.29
CA TYR A 39 8.53 -26.46 3.69
C TYR A 39 8.37 -25.83 5.07
N CYS A 40 9.48 -25.60 5.77
CA CYS A 40 9.54 -24.93 7.06
C CYS A 40 10.43 -23.69 6.93
N TYR A 41 10.36 -22.77 7.89
CA TYR A 41 11.19 -21.55 7.85
C TYR A 41 12.70 -21.81 8.01
N PHE A 42 13.16 -23.05 8.22
CA PHE A 42 14.57 -23.36 8.50
C PHE A 42 15.52 -22.98 7.37
N ALA A 43 15.21 -23.37 6.12
CA ALA A 43 16.09 -23.08 4.98
C ALA A 43 16.27 -21.57 4.75
N VAL A 44 15.16 -20.81 4.80
CA VAL A 44 15.22 -19.35 4.66
C VAL A 44 15.86 -18.68 5.89
N SER A 45 15.72 -19.28 7.07
CA SER A 45 16.35 -18.76 8.29
C SER A 45 17.86 -18.79 8.19
N GLU A 46 18.46 -19.88 7.70
CA GLU A 46 19.91 -19.95 7.50
C GLU A 46 20.42 -18.90 6.52
N VAL A 47 19.67 -18.66 5.43
CA VAL A 47 19.99 -17.60 4.48
C VAL A 47 19.97 -16.24 5.18
N ILE A 48 18.93 -15.95 5.97
CA ILE A 48 18.82 -14.67 6.69
C ILE A 48 19.92 -14.52 7.74
N GLU A 49 20.25 -15.56 8.51
CA GLU A 49 21.35 -15.52 9.48
C GLU A 49 22.69 -15.24 8.80
N THR A 50 22.92 -15.89 7.66
CA THR A 50 24.12 -15.67 6.85
C THR A 50 24.19 -14.21 6.39
N LEU A 51 23.08 -13.66 5.89
CA LEU A 51 22.98 -12.27 5.46
C LEU A 51 23.09 -11.27 6.62
N ALA A 52 22.61 -11.62 7.81
CA ALA A 52 22.69 -10.80 9.01
C ALA A 52 24.12 -10.60 9.49
N ASN A 53 25.02 -11.54 9.20
CA ASN A 53 26.45 -11.43 9.49
C ASN A 53 27.21 -10.52 8.50
N VAL A 54 26.56 -10.12 7.40
CA VAL A 54 27.15 -9.18 6.44
C VAL A 54 27.03 -7.75 6.97
N PRO A 55 28.14 -7.04 7.23
CA PRO A 55 28.08 -5.66 7.69
C PRO A 55 27.48 -4.77 6.60
N TRP A 56 26.52 -3.93 7.02
CA TRP A 56 25.99 -2.88 6.17
C TRP A 56 26.99 -1.72 6.11
N HIS A 57 27.41 -1.34 4.90
CA HIS A 57 28.16 -0.12 4.65
C HIS A 57 27.25 0.91 3.98
N GLU A 58 27.31 2.18 4.41
CA GLU A 58 26.42 3.24 3.92
C GLU A 58 26.55 3.51 2.41
N ASN A 59 27.70 3.17 1.81
CA ASN A 59 27.94 3.26 0.36
C ASN A 59 27.55 1.96 -0.39
N THR A 60 26.90 0.99 0.27
CA THR A 60 26.47 -0.31 -0.31
C THR A 60 24.94 -0.45 -0.49
N PRO A 61 24.15 0.61 -0.82
CA PRO A 61 22.72 0.41 -1.04
C PRO A 61 22.41 -0.31 -2.37
N ILE A 62 23.43 -0.63 -3.19
CA ILE A 62 23.25 -1.18 -4.52
C ILE A 62 23.88 -2.55 -4.64
N SER A 63 22.99 -3.53 -4.68
CA SER A 63 23.26 -4.82 -5.28
C SER A 63 22.66 -4.84 -6.70
N PRO A 64 23.44 -4.96 -7.79
CA PRO A 64 22.87 -5.09 -9.13
C PRO A 64 21.97 -6.34 -9.27
N GLU A 65 21.10 -6.35 -10.28
CA GLU A 65 20.39 -7.59 -10.62
C GLU A 65 21.38 -8.69 -11.01
N GLY A 66 21.06 -9.92 -10.60
CA GLY A 66 21.89 -11.08 -10.90
C GLY A 66 23.05 -11.30 -9.93
N GLU A 67 23.34 -10.37 -9.02
CA GLU A 67 24.46 -10.50 -8.07
C GLU A 67 24.35 -11.73 -7.16
N PHE A 68 23.12 -12.06 -6.74
CA PHE A 68 22.84 -13.22 -5.90
C PHE A 68 22.45 -14.47 -6.68
N GLY A 69 22.26 -14.34 -8.00
CA GLY A 69 21.80 -15.40 -8.88
C GLY A 69 20.85 -14.90 -9.97
N VAL A 70 20.68 -15.70 -11.02
CA VAL A 70 19.70 -15.45 -12.09
C VAL A 70 18.43 -16.24 -11.77
N LEU A 71 17.31 -15.52 -11.64
CA LEU A 71 16.00 -16.14 -11.41
C LEU A 71 15.44 -16.66 -12.73
N ASP A 72 15.15 -17.96 -12.79
CA ASP A 72 14.41 -18.54 -13.90
C ASP A 72 12.91 -18.31 -13.68
N THR A 73 12.45 -17.17 -14.23
CA THR A 73 11.05 -16.76 -14.21
C THR A 73 10.25 -17.34 -15.38
N MET A 74 10.66 -18.45 -15.99
CA MET A 74 9.89 -19.11 -17.06
C MET A 74 9.40 -20.48 -16.62
N THR A 75 10.21 -21.22 -15.88
CA THR A 75 9.81 -22.53 -15.36
C THR A 75 8.94 -22.37 -14.10
N ARG A 76 7.83 -23.12 -14.02
CA ARG A 76 6.99 -23.16 -12.81
C ARG A 76 7.75 -23.79 -11.65
N TRP A 77 7.36 -23.48 -10.41
CA TRP A 77 8.02 -23.98 -9.20
C TRP A 77 8.05 -25.52 -9.06
N PRO A 78 6.93 -26.27 -9.23
CA PRO A 78 6.92 -27.71 -8.93
C PRO A 78 7.98 -28.55 -9.67
N PRO A 79 8.18 -28.40 -11.00
CA PRO A 79 9.13 -29.23 -11.76
C PRO A 79 10.61 -28.85 -11.56
N LYS A 80 10.93 -27.74 -10.88
CA LYS A 80 12.33 -27.34 -10.67
C LYS A 80 13.08 -28.36 -9.80
N THR A 81 14.36 -28.58 -10.12
CA THR A 81 15.25 -29.41 -9.31
C THR A 81 15.47 -28.77 -7.93
N VAL A 82 15.89 -29.56 -6.95
CA VAL A 82 16.18 -29.07 -5.59
C VAL A 82 17.21 -27.93 -5.64
N ARG A 83 18.27 -28.10 -6.43
CA ARG A 83 19.30 -27.08 -6.64
C ARG A 83 18.75 -25.77 -7.22
N GLN A 84 17.86 -25.86 -8.21
CA GLN A 84 17.20 -24.68 -8.78
C GLN A 84 16.35 -23.97 -7.72
N LYS A 85 15.51 -24.71 -6.99
CA LYS A 85 14.65 -24.17 -5.93
C LYS A 85 15.45 -23.46 -4.84
N SER A 86 16.50 -24.11 -4.33
CA SER A 86 17.39 -23.53 -3.32
C SER A 86 18.08 -22.25 -3.80
N ALA A 87 18.57 -22.22 -5.04
CA ALA A 87 19.20 -21.04 -5.62
C ALA A 87 18.22 -19.87 -5.80
N GLU A 88 17.00 -20.15 -6.22
CA GLU A 88 15.95 -19.13 -6.39
C GLU A 88 15.51 -18.53 -5.06
N ASP A 89 15.27 -19.36 -4.04
CA ASP A 89 14.91 -18.90 -2.70
C ASP A 89 15.99 -18.01 -2.09
N ALA A 90 17.25 -18.43 -2.22
CA ALA A 90 18.39 -17.65 -1.75
C ALA A 90 18.48 -16.31 -2.49
N THR A 91 18.22 -16.30 -3.79
CA THR A 91 18.23 -15.06 -4.60
C THR A 91 17.10 -14.12 -4.20
N ILE A 92 15.86 -14.61 -4.12
CA ILE A 92 14.69 -13.79 -3.74
C ILE A 92 14.89 -13.21 -2.34
N THR A 93 15.32 -14.04 -1.39
CA THR A 93 15.53 -13.63 0.01
C THR A 93 16.65 -12.62 0.13
N SER A 94 17.79 -12.84 -0.54
CA SER A 94 18.93 -11.92 -0.49
C SER A 94 18.57 -10.56 -1.10
N GLU A 95 17.93 -10.57 -2.27
CA GLU A 95 17.51 -9.31 -2.89
C GLU A 95 16.51 -8.56 -2.00
N LEU A 96 15.49 -9.24 -1.47
CA LEU A 96 14.51 -8.60 -0.58
C LEU A 96 15.17 -8.05 0.71
N TRP A 97 16.12 -8.79 1.29
CA TRP A 97 16.88 -8.38 2.47
C TRP A 97 17.62 -7.08 2.25
N PHE A 98 18.42 -6.97 1.18
CA PHE A 98 19.19 -5.76 0.89
C PHE A 98 18.29 -4.58 0.49
N GLU A 99 17.20 -4.82 -0.23
CA GLU A 99 16.20 -3.77 -0.50
C GLU A 99 15.55 -3.25 0.79
N ALA A 100 15.20 -4.13 1.73
CA ALA A 100 14.63 -3.75 3.02
C ALA A 100 15.64 -3.06 3.94
N LEU A 101 16.91 -3.46 3.93
CA LEU A 101 17.98 -2.76 4.66
C LEU A 101 18.20 -1.36 4.10
N ALA A 102 18.29 -1.22 2.77
CA ALA A 102 18.40 0.08 2.11
C ALA A 102 17.23 0.99 2.52
N LEU A 103 16.01 0.44 2.53
CA LEU A 103 14.82 1.16 2.98
C LEU A 103 14.94 1.60 4.46
N ALA A 104 15.35 0.70 5.35
CA ALA A 104 15.48 0.97 6.78
C ALA A 104 16.60 1.97 7.11
N HIS A 105 17.62 2.09 6.25
CA HIS A 105 18.71 3.05 6.40
C HIS A 105 18.40 4.42 5.82
N HIS A 106 17.81 4.47 4.62
CA HIS A 106 17.72 5.72 3.88
C HIS A 106 16.32 6.33 3.83
N ILE A 107 15.27 5.54 4.08
CA ILE A 107 13.87 6.00 4.00
C ILE A 107 13.09 5.53 5.25
N PRO A 108 13.41 6.08 6.44
CA PRO A 108 12.80 5.64 7.70
C PRO A 108 11.28 5.85 7.72
N ASN A 109 10.79 6.88 7.02
CA ASN A 109 9.38 7.26 6.96
C ASN A 109 8.63 6.65 5.76
N TYR A 110 9.14 5.55 5.18
CA TYR A 110 8.44 4.88 4.10
C TYR A 110 7.05 4.41 4.58
N PRO A 111 5.95 4.78 3.88
CA PRO A 111 4.60 4.73 4.43
C PRO A 111 4.01 3.32 4.58
N ILE A 112 4.64 2.30 3.99
CA ILE A 112 4.15 0.92 4.00
C ILE A 112 5.19 -0.01 4.62
N SER A 113 4.81 -0.78 5.64
CA SER A 113 5.73 -1.60 6.42
C SER A 113 5.15 -2.97 6.76
N GLY A 114 5.22 -3.91 5.81
CA GLY A 114 4.96 -5.32 6.08
C GLY A 114 5.92 -5.93 7.10
N GLU A 115 5.55 -7.11 7.63
CA GLU A 115 6.30 -7.77 8.72
C GLU A 115 7.78 -8.04 8.39
N PHE A 116 8.12 -8.32 7.13
CA PHE A 116 9.51 -8.46 6.71
C PHE A 116 10.30 -7.15 6.90
N ILE A 117 9.77 -6.02 6.41
CA ILE A 117 10.41 -4.70 6.56
C ILE A 117 10.49 -4.31 8.04
N ARG A 118 9.44 -4.59 8.83
CA ARG A 118 9.44 -4.36 10.29
C ARG A 118 10.54 -5.17 10.97
N GLY A 119 10.66 -6.45 10.64
CA GLY A 119 11.71 -7.32 11.17
C GLY A 119 13.11 -6.84 10.80
N VAL A 120 13.32 -6.34 9.58
CA VAL A 120 14.62 -5.76 9.17
C VAL A 120 14.91 -4.44 9.92
N ARG A 121 13.89 -3.59 10.13
CA ARG A 121 14.02 -2.37 10.95
C ARG A 121 14.33 -2.71 12.42
N GLU A 122 13.75 -3.77 12.96
CA GLU A 122 14.07 -4.29 14.29
C GLU A 122 15.51 -4.82 14.35
N PHE A 123 15.91 -5.65 13.38
CA PHE A 123 17.28 -6.16 13.25
C PHE A 123 18.31 -5.03 13.20
N LYS A 124 18.05 -3.93 12.48
CA LYS A 124 18.94 -2.75 12.48
C LYS A 124 19.21 -2.22 13.89
N LYS A 125 18.22 -2.28 14.79
CA LYS A 125 18.32 -1.80 16.17
C LYS A 125 18.93 -2.84 17.11
N THR A 126 18.51 -4.10 17.00
CA THR A 126 18.85 -5.16 17.96
C THR A 126 20.06 -6.00 17.54
N ARG A 127 20.42 -5.98 16.25
CA ARG A 127 21.34 -6.91 15.59
C ARG A 127 20.96 -8.37 15.75
N GLN A 128 19.68 -8.65 16.03
CA GLN A 128 19.15 -10.00 16.19
C GLN A 128 18.07 -10.25 15.15
N VAL A 129 18.18 -11.39 14.46
CA VAL A 129 17.12 -11.85 13.56
C VAL A 129 15.96 -12.35 14.43
N SER A 130 14.79 -11.75 14.31
CA SER A 130 13.59 -12.18 15.05
C SER A 130 12.90 -13.38 14.38
N PHE A 131 12.13 -14.15 15.16
CA PHE A 131 11.33 -15.24 14.59
C PHE A 131 10.34 -14.72 13.54
N SER A 132 9.70 -13.58 13.82
CA SER A 132 8.76 -12.91 12.90
C SER A 132 9.41 -12.59 11.55
N LEU A 133 10.68 -12.16 11.53
CA LEU A 133 11.41 -11.90 10.29
C LEU A 133 11.63 -13.18 9.47
N ARG A 134 12.05 -14.27 10.11
CA ARG A 134 12.23 -15.59 9.48
C ARG A 134 10.92 -16.10 8.89
N PHE A 135 9.83 -15.99 9.66
CA PHE A 135 8.50 -16.40 9.23
C PHE A 135 7.97 -15.55 8.07
N ALA A 136 8.14 -14.22 8.13
CA ALA A 136 7.73 -13.32 7.05
C ALA A 136 8.50 -13.60 5.74
N ALA A 137 9.76 -13.99 5.84
CA ALA A 137 10.56 -14.39 4.69
C ALA A 137 10.04 -15.68 4.05
N GLN A 138 9.73 -16.70 4.87
CA GLN A 138 9.12 -17.94 4.38
C GLN A 138 7.79 -17.66 3.68
N MET A 139 6.92 -16.85 4.29
CA MET A 139 5.64 -16.48 3.68
C MET A 139 5.81 -15.76 2.34
N ASN A 140 6.83 -14.91 2.21
CA ASN A 140 7.13 -14.26 0.94
C ASN A 140 7.55 -15.29 -0.13
N LEU A 141 8.38 -16.28 0.22
CA LEU A 141 8.78 -17.36 -0.67
C LEU A 141 7.59 -18.24 -1.07
N ASP A 142 6.78 -18.69 -0.11
CA ASP A 142 5.60 -19.53 -0.38
C ASP A 142 4.63 -18.85 -1.35
N ILE A 143 4.44 -17.53 -1.20
CA ILE A 143 3.64 -16.74 -2.14
C ILE A 143 4.29 -16.69 -3.51
N HIS A 144 5.61 -16.47 -3.61
CA HIS A 144 6.34 -16.56 -4.89
C HIS A 144 6.17 -17.92 -5.55
N HIS A 145 6.24 -19.01 -4.79
CA HIS A 145 6.06 -20.36 -5.31
C HIS A 145 4.63 -20.59 -5.84
N ALA A 146 3.63 -20.04 -5.16
CA ALA A 146 2.23 -20.15 -5.54
C ALA A 146 1.88 -19.32 -6.78
N ILE A 147 2.34 -18.06 -6.85
CA ILE A 147 2.02 -17.15 -7.97
C ILE A 147 3.00 -17.30 -9.16
N GLY A 148 4.14 -17.93 -8.91
CA GLY A 148 5.26 -18.08 -9.84
C GLY A 148 5.68 -16.77 -10.47
N ASN A 149 5.76 -16.76 -11.79
CA ASN A 149 6.29 -15.66 -12.60
C ASN A 149 5.38 -14.41 -12.62
N SER A 150 4.23 -14.47 -11.95
CA SER A 150 3.27 -13.36 -11.88
C SER A 150 3.73 -12.23 -10.94
N ALA A 151 4.77 -12.44 -10.12
CA ALA A 151 5.27 -11.41 -9.19
C ALA A 151 5.66 -10.10 -9.91
N GLU A 152 6.41 -10.19 -11.01
CA GLU A 152 6.76 -8.99 -11.81
C GLU A 152 5.53 -8.38 -12.50
N TYR A 153 4.61 -9.23 -12.95
CA TYR A 153 3.34 -8.80 -13.53
C TYR A 153 2.54 -7.97 -12.53
N PHE A 154 2.47 -8.39 -11.26
CA PHE A 154 1.74 -7.65 -10.22
C PHE A 154 2.35 -6.29 -9.93
N THR A 155 3.67 -6.15 -9.96
CA THR A 155 4.31 -4.84 -9.84
C THR A 155 3.88 -3.91 -10.98
N ARG A 156 3.87 -4.40 -12.22
CA ARG A 156 3.42 -3.60 -13.36
C ARG A 156 1.95 -3.20 -13.25
N VAL A 157 1.07 -4.12 -12.82
CA VAL A 157 -0.35 -3.85 -12.61
C VAL A 157 -0.55 -2.83 -11.48
N LEU A 158 0.20 -2.95 -10.39
CA LEU A 158 0.19 -2.01 -9.28
C LEU A 158 0.54 -0.60 -9.77
N ILE A 159 1.70 -0.42 -10.40
CA ILE A 159 2.16 0.89 -10.87
C ILE A 159 1.15 1.49 -11.86
N ARG A 160 0.57 0.69 -12.76
CA ARG A 160 -0.50 1.16 -13.66
C ARG A 160 -1.72 1.66 -12.89
N ARG A 161 -2.15 0.96 -11.84
CA ARG A 161 -3.28 1.36 -11.00
C ARG A 161 -2.97 2.62 -10.18
N LEU A 162 -1.77 2.72 -9.61
CA LEU A 162 -1.34 3.92 -8.88
C LEU A 162 -1.32 5.14 -9.79
N ARG A 163 -0.77 5.04 -11.00
CA ARG A 163 -0.79 6.13 -12.00
C ARG A 163 -2.20 6.57 -12.39
N TYR A 164 -3.13 5.62 -12.48
CA TYR A 164 -4.53 5.96 -12.76
C TYR A 164 -5.16 6.73 -11.59
N MET A 165 -4.93 6.28 -10.36
CA MET A 165 -5.41 6.97 -9.15
C MET A 165 -4.79 8.36 -9.00
N ASP A 166 -3.48 8.50 -9.20
CA ASP A 166 -2.78 9.79 -9.20
C ASP A 166 -3.36 10.75 -10.25
N LYS A 167 -3.56 10.28 -11.48
CA LYS A 167 -4.18 11.09 -12.53
C LYS A 167 -5.57 11.60 -12.14
N LEU A 168 -6.41 10.75 -11.54
CA LEU A 168 -7.74 11.15 -11.06
C LEU A 168 -7.63 12.18 -9.93
N LEU A 169 -6.73 11.95 -8.99
CA LEU A 169 -6.52 12.82 -7.84
C LEU A 169 -6.01 14.19 -8.29
N LYS A 170 -5.07 14.23 -9.24
CA LYS A 170 -4.53 15.45 -9.85
C LYS A 170 -5.62 16.26 -10.56
N SER A 171 -6.45 15.61 -11.39
CA SER A 171 -7.61 16.28 -12.02
C SER A 171 -8.54 16.88 -10.97
N THR A 172 -8.83 16.12 -9.91
CA THR A 172 -9.67 16.59 -8.80
C THR A 172 -9.04 17.79 -8.10
N VAL A 173 -7.75 17.76 -7.79
CA VAL A 173 -7.03 18.87 -7.16
C VAL A 173 -7.11 20.15 -8.00
N ASP A 174 -6.92 20.02 -9.31
CA ASP A 174 -6.95 21.14 -10.26
C ASP A 174 -8.35 21.74 -10.43
N GLU A 175 -9.38 20.88 -10.49
CA GLU A 175 -10.78 21.29 -10.60
C GLU A 175 -11.29 21.95 -9.33
N LEU A 176 -11.07 21.33 -8.17
CA LEU A 176 -11.51 21.87 -6.88
C LEU A 176 -10.76 23.14 -6.49
N GLY A 177 -9.53 23.32 -6.99
CA GLY A 177 -8.79 24.58 -6.84
C GLY A 177 -9.50 25.80 -7.46
N ARG A 178 -10.54 25.59 -8.27
CA ARG A 178 -11.31 26.64 -8.96
C ARG A 178 -12.72 26.83 -8.40
N ILE A 179 -13.15 25.99 -7.46
CA ILE A 179 -14.54 25.93 -6.98
C ILE A 179 -14.55 26.11 -5.47
N GLU A 180 -15.33 27.07 -4.99
CA GLU A 180 -15.50 27.30 -3.55
C GLU A 180 -16.59 26.38 -2.97
N SER A 181 -16.36 25.89 -1.76
CA SER A 181 -17.39 25.26 -0.92
C SER A 181 -17.28 25.75 0.52
N PRO A 182 -18.40 26.06 1.20
CA PRO A 182 -18.38 26.44 2.61
C PRO A 182 -17.92 25.30 3.54
N HIS A 183 -17.82 24.07 3.03
CA HIS A 183 -17.38 22.88 3.77
C HIS A 183 -15.98 22.40 3.33
N TRP A 184 -15.26 23.19 2.53
CA TRP A 184 -13.91 22.87 2.06
C TRP A 184 -12.94 23.97 2.49
N SER A 185 -12.09 23.66 3.47
CA SER A 185 -11.13 24.63 3.99
C SER A 185 -9.83 24.64 3.19
N SER A 186 -9.01 25.67 3.38
CA SER A 186 -7.63 25.68 2.85
C SER A 186 -6.80 24.52 3.41
N SER A 187 -7.11 24.03 4.62
CA SER A 187 -6.46 22.85 5.19
C SER A 187 -6.85 21.58 4.44
N ASP A 188 -8.11 21.44 4.02
CA ASP A 188 -8.58 20.31 3.22
C ASP A 188 -7.94 20.31 1.83
N GLN A 189 -7.87 21.49 1.19
CA GLN A 189 -7.18 21.65 -0.09
C GLN A 189 -5.71 21.29 0.02
N LYS A 190 -5.02 21.75 1.08
CA LYS A 190 -3.62 21.41 1.32
C LYS A 190 -3.46 19.91 1.53
N TRP A 191 -4.27 19.29 2.38
CA TRP A 191 -4.23 17.85 2.61
C TRP A 191 -4.43 17.02 1.33
N LEU A 192 -5.34 17.44 0.45
CA LEU A 192 -5.58 16.77 -0.83
C LEU A 192 -4.36 16.87 -1.76
N LYS A 193 -3.72 18.06 -1.81
CA LYS A 193 -2.46 18.27 -2.54
C LYS A 193 -1.32 17.43 -1.97
N ASP A 194 -1.16 17.41 -0.64
CA ASP A 194 -0.12 16.64 0.04
C ASP A 194 -0.31 15.13 -0.24
N THR A 195 -1.55 14.64 -0.24
CA THR A 195 -1.88 13.27 -0.63
C THR A 195 -1.45 12.98 -2.07
N GLN A 196 -1.75 13.90 -3.00
CA GLN A 196 -1.37 13.75 -4.40
C GLN A 196 0.16 13.75 -4.61
N GLN A 197 0.88 14.63 -3.91
CA GLN A 197 2.35 14.62 -3.90
C GLN A 197 2.92 13.32 -3.33
N GLY A 198 2.25 12.72 -2.35
CA GLY A 198 2.61 11.39 -1.83
C GLY A 198 2.53 10.29 -2.90
N PHE A 199 1.53 10.34 -3.78
CA PHE A 199 1.43 9.43 -4.93
C PHE A 199 2.58 9.65 -5.92
N GLU A 200 2.88 10.89 -6.29
CA GLU A 200 3.99 11.22 -7.20
C GLU A 200 5.33 10.75 -6.60
N TRP A 201 5.59 11.07 -5.33
CA TRP A 201 6.78 10.63 -4.62
C TRP A 201 6.96 9.11 -4.62
N PHE A 202 5.87 8.36 -4.35
CA PHE A 202 5.92 6.90 -4.40
C PHE A 202 6.17 6.37 -5.82
N LEU A 203 5.46 6.94 -6.80
CA LEU A 203 5.57 6.56 -8.21
C LEU A 203 6.96 6.82 -8.79
N ASP A 204 7.72 7.76 -8.27
CA ASP A 204 9.09 8.02 -8.70
C ASP A 204 10.11 6.96 -8.23
N ASP A 205 9.67 6.04 -7.36
CA ASP A 205 10.49 5.02 -6.71
C ASP A 205 11.56 5.64 -5.79
N PRO A 206 11.18 6.08 -4.59
CA PRO A 206 12.08 6.85 -3.73
C PRO A 206 13.31 6.03 -3.32
N LEU A 207 13.20 4.70 -3.25
CA LEU A 207 14.34 3.83 -2.96
C LEU A 207 15.35 3.81 -4.11
N HIS A 208 14.88 3.81 -5.36
CA HIS A 208 15.76 3.94 -6.52
C HIS A 208 16.34 5.35 -6.67
N THR A 209 15.58 6.39 -6.31
CA THR A 209 16.09 7.77 -6.24
C THR A 209 17.26 7.89 -5.28
N VAL A 210 17.10 7.42 -4.02
CA VAL A 210 18.20 7.43 -3.03
C VAL A 210 19.39 6.61 -3.53
N LYS A 211 19.18 5.43 -4.13
CA LYS A 211 20.28 4.66 -4.72
C LYS A 211 21.04 5.47 -5.77
N THR A 212 20.35 6.25 -6.59
CA THR A 212 20.97 7.12 -7.58
C THR A 212 21.81 8.22 -6.93
N GLU A 213 21.34 8.77 -5.81
CA GLU A 213 22.03 9.82 -5.04
C GLU A 213 23.26 9.32 -4.29
N VAL A 214 23.23 8.08 -3.76
CA VAL A 214 24.34 7.48 -3.01
C VAL A 214 25.41 6.88 -3.94
N VAL A 215 25.11 6.68 -5.22
CA VAL A 215 26.11 6.23 -6.20
C VAL A 215 27.21 7.28 -6.32
N GLU A 216 28.40 6.91 -5.88
CA GLU A 216 29.63 7.60 -6.27
C GLU A 216 29.67 7.67 -7.81
N GLN A 217 30.06 8.81 -8.38
CA GLN A 217 30.21 9.00 -9.84
C GLN A 217 31.31 8.13 -10.47
N SER A 218 31.77 7.09 -9.77
CA SER A 218 32.64 6.06 -10.30
C SER A 218 31.93 5.26 -11.40
N LEU A 219 32.72 4.84 -12.39
CA LEU A 219 32.24 4.02 -13.51
C LEU A 219 31.57 2.72 -13.03
N GLU A 220 32.07 2.15 -11.92
CA GLU A 220 31.53 0.91 -11.35
C GLU A 220 30.19 1.13 -10.65
N GLY A 221 30.03 2.23 -9.89
CA GLY A 221 28.76 2.60 -9.26
C GLY A 221 27.66 2.80 -10.31
N LEU A 222 27.96 3.54 -11.38
CA LEU A 222 27.02 3.78 -12.49
C LEU A 222 26.65 2.48 -13.22
N ARG A 223 27.60 1.56 -13.44
CA ARG A 223 27.33 0.24 -14.03
C ARG A 223 26.42 -0.61 -13.16
N LYS A 224 26.61 -0.60 -11.85
CA LYS A 224 25.75 -1.32 -10.91
C LYS A 224 24.35 -0.74 -10.90
N LEU A 225 24.22 0.58 -10.83
CA LEU A 225 22.93 1.28 -10.87
C LEU A 225 22.15 0.98 -12.16
N ALA A 226 22.82 0.98 -13.31
CA ALA A 226 22.20 0.67 -14.60
C ALA A 226 21.61 -0.76 -14.66
N LYS A 227 22.13 -1.68 -13.84
CA LYS A 227 21.63 -3.05 -13.70
C LYS A 227 20.56 -3.20 -12.62
N THR A 228 20.28 -2.18 -11.82
CA THR A 228 19.24 -2.24 -10.77
C THR A 228 17.92 -1.75 -11.32
N LYS A 229 16.95 -2.65 -11.48
CA LYS A 229 15.60 -2.27 -11.95
C LYS A 229 14.85 -1.41 -10.94
N LYS A 230 14.04 -0.48 -11.45
CA LYS A 230 13.02 0.23 -10.67
C LYS A 230 12.01 -0.74 -10.04
N TYR A 231 11.56 -0.35 -8.87
CA TYR A 231 10.60 -1.00 -7.98
C TYR A 231 11.05 -2.39 -7.52
N ARG A 232 12.35 -2.62 -7.34
CA ARG A 232 12.88 -3.96 -7.00
C ARG A 232 12.34 -4.51 -5.68
N LEU A 233 12.18 -3.68 -4.65
CA LEU A 233 11.49 -4.05 -3.42
C LEU A 233 10.09 -4.64 -3.71
N LEU A 234 9.31 -3.98 -4.58
CA LEU A 234 7.99 -4.46 -4.98
C LEU A 234 8.10 -5.74 -5.82
N ARG A 235 9.03 -5.81 -6.77
CA ARG A 235 9.26 -7.02 -7.60
C ARG A 235 9.59 -8.26 -6.77
N ARG A 236 10.23 -8.07 -5.61
CA ARG A 236 10.62 -9.16 -4.68
C ARG A 236 9.64 -9.41 -3.55
N SER A 237 8.65 -8.54 -3.35
CA SER A 237 7.60 -8.81 -2.38
C SER A 237 6.19 -8.54 -2.94
N PRO A 238 5.49 -9.60 -3.39
CA PRO A 238 4.07 -9.55 -3.73
C PRO A 238 3.21 -9.07 -2.55
N ILE A 239 3.62 -9.36 -1.31
CA ILE A 239 2.96 -8.88 -0.09
C ILE A 239 3.01 -7.34 -0.04
N ILE A 240 4.19 -6.75 -0.21
CA ILE A 240 4.33 -5.29 -0.23
C ILE A 240 3.52 -4.67 -1.38
N ASN A 241 3.43 -5.32 -2.55
CA ASN A 241 2.54 -4.83 -3.62
C ASN A 241 1.08 -4.72 -3.16
N GLY A 242 0.58 -5.75 -2.48
CA GLY A 242 -0.78 -5.77 -1.95
C GLY A 242 -1.00 -4.67 -0.90
N LEU A 243 -0.04 -4.49 0.01
CA LEU A 243 -0.11 -3.45 1.05
C LEU A 243 -0.08 -2.05 0.45
N VAL A 244 0.81 -1.78 -0.52
CA VAL A 244 0.87 -0.50 -1.24
C VAL A 244 -0.45 -0.21 -1.96
N LEU A 245 -0.99 -1.19 -2.69
CA LEU A 245 -2.28 -1.02 -3.36
C LEU A 245 -3.39 -0.67 -2.38
N TYR A 246 -3.40 -1.34 -1.22
CA TYR A 246 -4.39 -1.13 -0.18
C TYR A 246 -4.26 0.27 0.43
N HIS A 247 -3.05 0.66 0.82
CA HIS A 247 -2.74 1.96 1.40
C HIS A 247 -3.25 3.10 0.50
N HIS A 248 -2.86 3.10 -0.77
CA HIS A 248 -3.28 4.16 -1.69
C HIS A 248 -4.78 4.12 -2.05
N ARG A 249 -5.40 2.93 -2.07
CA ARG A 249 -6.87 2.84 -2.18
C ARG A 249 -7.57 3.42 -0.96
N ALA A 250 -6.95 3.26 0.22
CA ALA A 250 -7.47 3.82 1.43
C ALA A 250 -7.43 5.36 1.40
N GLU A 251 -6.31 5.94 0.96
CA GLU A 251 -6.20 7.38 0.72
C GLU A 251 -7.23 7.89 -0.30
N MET A 252 -7.39 7.20 -1.42
CA MET A 252 -8.40 7.55 -2.43
C MET A 252 -9.84 7.51 -1.89
N TYR A 253 -10.15 6.52 -1.03
CA TYR A 253 -11.45 6.44 -0.39
C TYR A 253 -11.69 7.63 0.55
N ASP A 254 -10.71 7.98 1.39
CA ASP A 254 -10.81 9.12 2.30
C ASP A 254 -10.92 10.45 1.53
N ALA A 255 -10.16 10.59 0.44
CA ALA A 255 -10.24 11.76 -0.44
C ALA A 255 -11.62 11.87 -1.10
N GLY A 256 -12.10 10.79 -1.70
CA GLY A 256 -13.41 10.74 -2.34
C GLY A 256 -14.54 11.06 -1.37
N LEU A 257 -14.48 10.53 -0.14
CA LEU A 257 -15.49 10.78 0.89
C LEU A 257 -15.49 12.24 1.35
N LYS A 258 -14.30 12.82 1.63
CA LYS A 258 -14.18 14.22 2.04
C LYS A 258 -14.67 15.17 0.95
N VAL A 259 -14.25 14.97 -0.30
CA VAL A 259 -14.70 15.78 -1.45
C VAL A 259 -16.21 15.65 -1.60
N THR A 260 -16.73 14.41 -1.60
CA THR A 260 -18.17 14.19 -1.72
C THR A 260 -18.97 14.92 -0.63
N ASN A 261 -18.51 14.86 0.61
CA ASN A 261 -19.16 15.50 1.74
C ASN A 261 -19.13 17.03 1.63
N ALA A 262 -18.00 17.60 1.21
CA ALA A 262 -17.84 19.04 1.10
C ALA A 262 -18.77 19.66 0.05
N TRP A 263 -19.01 18.99 -1.08
CA TRP A 263 -19.95 19.45 -2.11
C TRP A 263 -21.33 18.80 -2.05
N LYS A 264 -21.54 17.88 -1.09
CA LYS A 264 -22.77 17.10 -0.91
C LYS A 264 -23.18 16.35 -2.19
N SER A 265 -22.21 15.97 -3.02
CA SER A 265 -22.43 15.42 -4.37
C SER A 265 -23.07 14.04 -4.39
N LEU A 266 -23.11 13.31 -3.26
CA LEU A 266 -23.90 12.09 -3.11
C LEU A 266 -25.21 12.31 -2.34
N ILE A 267 -25.20 13.14 -1.29
CA ILE A 267 -26.39 13.37 -0.45
C ILE A 267 -27.49 14.09 -1.23
N LEU A 268 -27.16 15.15 -1.98
CA LEU A 268 -28.20 15.90 -2.72
C LEU A 268 -28.87 15.03 -3.78
N PRO A 269 -28.13 14.31 -4.65
CA PRO A 269 -28.76 13.44 -5.64
C PRO A 269 -29.49 12.25 -5.03
N ALA A 270 -29.02 11.70 -3.89
CA ALA A 270 -29.73 10.65 -3.18
C ALA A 270 -31.12 11.10 -2.69
N HIS A 271 -31.22 12.30 -2.11
CA HIS A 271 -32.50 12.88 -1.72
C HIS A 271 -33.43 13.14 -2.90
N LEU A 272 -32.88 13.64 -4.01
CA LEU A 272 -33.64 13.86 -5.24
C LEU A 272 -34.15 12.54 -5.83
N TYR A 273 -33.28 11.55 -5.95
CA TYR A 273 -33.62 10.22 -6.46
C TYR A 273 -34.75 9.61 -5.64
N ASN A 274 -34.63 9.59 -4.31
CA ASN A 274 -35.69 9.08 -3.43
C ASN A 274 -37.01 9.83 -3.61
N ALA A 275 -36.96 11.16 -3.75
CA ALA A 275 -38.16 11.98 -3.92
C ALA A 275 -38.89 11.68 -5.23
N VAL A 276 -38.15 11.48 -6.32
CA VAL A 276 -38.70 11.21 -7.64
C VAL A 276 -39.31 9.82 -7.72
N THR A 277 -38.66 8.81 -7.12
CA THR A 277 -39.13 7.43 -7.12
C THR A 277 -40.37 7.26 -6.24
N GLU A 278 -40.33 7.73 -4.99
CA GLU A 278 -41.44 7.60 -4.05
C GLU A 278 -42.60 8.55 -4.38
N GLY A 279 -42.32 9.66 -5.06
CA GLY A 279 -43.33 10.58 -5.55
C GLY A 279 -44.07 10.09 -6.77
N GLY A 280 -43.73 8.91 -7.31
CA GLY A 280 -44.33 8.37 -8.54
C GLY A 280 -44.08 9.24 -9.78
N CYS A 281 -43.10 10.14 -9.71
CA CYS A 281 -42.79 11.08 -10.80
C CYS A 281 -41.96 10.42 -11.90
N CYS A 282 -41.23 9.35 -11.59
CA CYS A 282 -40.50 8.56 -12.56
C CYS A 282 -40.25 7.14 -12.03
N GLU A 283 -40.38 6.14 -12.90
CA GLU A 283 -39.89 4.77 -12.66
C GLU A 283 -38.39 4.66 -13.00
N CYS A 284 -37.58 5.59 -12.50
CA CYS A 284 -36.14 5.53 -12.71
C CYS A 284 -35.49 4.63 -11.66
N PHE A 285 -34.72 3.65 -12.12
CA PHE A 285 -33.85 2.85 -11.26
C PHE A 285 -32.42 3.35 -11.46
N TRP A 286 -31.76 3.77 -10.37
CA TRP A 286 -30.36 4.18 -10.40
C TRP A 286 -29.51 3.14 -9.63
N PRO A 287 -28.92 2.15 -10.33
CA PRO A 287 -28.20 1.04 -9.69
C PRO A 287 -27.10 1.51 -8.74
N ASP A 288 -26.34 2.53 -9.11
CA ASP A 288 -25.22 3.01 -8.29
C ASP A 288 -25.69 3.65 -6.98
N MET A 289 -26.81 4.39 -6.99
CA MET A 289 -27.38 4.96 -5.76
C MET A 289 -27.95 3.88 -4.83
N GLU A 290 -28.60 2.86 -5.38
CA GLU A 290 -29.06 1.71 -4.56
C GLU A 290 -27.89 0.93 -3.96
N GLN A 291 -26.81 0.77 -4.71
CA GLN A 291 -25.58 0.17 -4.20
C GLN A 291 -24.95 1.04 -3.09
N LEU A 292 -24.99 2.37 -3.22
CA LEU A 292 -24.53 3.29 -2.17
C LEU A 292 -25.39 3.19 -0.91
N PHE A 293 -26.71 3.12 -1.04
CA PHE A 293 -27.64 2.87 0.07
C PHE A 293 -27.34 1.55 0.77
N TYR A 294 -27.11 0.47 0.01
CA TYR A 294 -26.72 -0.82 0.57
C TYR A 294 -25.39 -0.76 1.33
N MET A 295 -24.37 -0.08 0.78
CA MET A 295 -23.03 -0.03 1.39
C MET A 295 -22.95 0.86 2.63
N PHE A 296 -23.57 2.04 2.59
CA PHE A 296 -23.50 3.02 3.68
C PHE A 296 -24.68 2.93 4.65
N GLY A 297 -25.78 2.29 4.27
CA GLY A 297 -27.03 2.28 5.02
C GLY A 297 -27.83 3.56 4.80
N ASP A 298 -29.15 3.42 4.67
CA ASP A 298 -30.09 4.53 4.46
C ASP A 298 -29.97 5.64 5.51
N GLU A 299 -29.61 5.28 6.74
CA GLU A 299 -29.47 6.21 7.87
C GLU A 299 -28.36 7.25 7.70
N GLN A 300 -27.38 6.98 6.84
CA GLN A 300 -26.31 7.94 6.50
C GLN A 300 -26.80 9.01 5.52
N PHE A 301 -27.79 8.66 4.68
CA PHE A 301 -28.36 9.56 3.67
C PHE A 301 -29.60 10.30 4.17
N PHE A 302 -30.42 9.66 5.03
CA PHE A 302 -31.72 10.19 5.43
C PHE A 302 -31.88 10.27 6.95
N VAL A 303 -31.95 11.49 7.49
CA VAL A 303 -32.25 11.70 8.92
C VAL A 303 -33.63 11.13 9.27
N GLY A 304 -33.64 10.08 10.11
CA GLY A 304 -34.88 9.41 10.53
C GLY A 304 -35.37 8.32 9.56
N GLY A 305 -34.53 7.89 8.61
CA GLY A 305 -34.82 6.81 7.66
C GLY A 305 -35.29 7.27 6.28
N LYS A 306 -35.33 6.33 5.32
CA LYS A 306 -35.79 6.56 3.94
C LYS A 306 -37.25 7.05 3.95
N LEU A 307 -37.54 8.05 3.13
CA LEU A 307 -38.84 8.72 3.12
C LEU A 307 -39.88 7.92 2.34
N GLN A 308 -41.13 7.89 2.84
CA GLN A 308 -42.30 7.31 2.17
C GLN A 308 -43.39 8.36 1.85
N LYS A 309 -43.23 9.61 2.31
CA LYS A 309 -44.23 10.69 2.16
C LYS A 309 -43.59 11.98 1.68
N ILE A 310 -44.14 12.56 0.61
CA ILE A 310 -43.67 13.81 -0.01
C ILE A 310 -43.62 14.98 0.99
N SER A 311 -44.59 15.07 1.92
CA SER A 311 -44.69 16.16 2.91
C SER A 311 -43.47 16.33 3.81
N ASP A 312 -42.72 15.25 4.04
CA ASP A 312 -41.65 15.21 5.03
C ASP A 312 -40.26 15.42 4.39
N TYR A 313 -40.17 15.40 3.05
CA TYR A 313 -38.91 15.50 2.32
C TYR A 313 -38.13 16.76 2.62
N VAL A 314 -38.78 17.92 2.49
CA VAL A 314 -38.13 19.22 2.70
C VAL A 314 -37.60 19.31 4.14
N THR A 315 -38.38 18.85 5.11
CA THR A 315 -37.96 18.87 6.52
C THR A 315 -36.73 17.99 6.75
N ARG A 316 -36.74 16.74 6.29
CA ARG A 316 -35.60 15.82 6.48
C ARG A 316 -34.36 16.23 5.68
N PHE A 317 -34.56 16.78 4.49
CA PHE A 317 -33.50 17.36 3.69
C PHE A 317 -32.83 18.52 4.41
N MET A 318 -33.60 19.46 4.94
CA MET A 318 -33.07 20.58 5.73
C MET A 318 -32.32 20.10 6.98
N LEU A 319 -32.83 19.07 7.66
CA LEU A 319 -32.12 18.42 8.78
C LEU A 319 -30.78 17.81 8.34
N GLN A 320 -30.73 17.14 7.19
CA GLN A 320 -29.49 16.56 6.65
C GLN A 320 -28.47 17.66 6.30
N LEU A 321 -28.94 18.80 5.80
CA LEU A 321 -28.11 19.98 5.55
C LEU A 321 -27.64 20.70 6.82
N GLY A 322 -28.14 20.31 7.99
CA GLY A 322 -27.72 20.82 9.29
C GLY A 322 -28.62 21.89 9.89
N VAL A 323 -29.79 22.17 9.29
CA VAL A 323 -30.78 23.08 9.88
C VAL A 323 -31.32 22.49 11.18
N ALA A 324 -31.42 23.29 12.23
CA ALA A 324 -31.90 22.86 13.53
C ALA A 324 -33.38 22.45 13.46
N ALA A 325 -33.73 21.33 14.11
CA ALA A 325 -35.10 20.82 14.12
C ALA A 325 -36.11 21.84 14.65
N PHE A 326 -35.71 22.66 15.63
CA PHE A 326 -36.54 23.74 16.18
C PHE A 326 -36.89 24.82 15.14
N SER A 327 -36.02 25.08 14.17
CA SER A 327 -36.27 26.07 13.11
C SER A 327 -37.29 25.61 12.08
N LEU A 328 -37.60 24.30 12.04
CA LEU A 328 -38.53 23.68 11.09
C LEU A 328 -39.94 23.45 11.65
N THR A 329 -40.21 23.92 12.89
CA THR A 329 -41.55 23.83 13.51
C THR A 329 -42.55 24.75 12.81
N SER A 330 -43.84 24.38 12.80
CA SER A 330 -44.92 25.07 12.08
C SER A 330 -45.01 26.57 12.34
N SER A 331 -44.60 27.04 13.52
CA SER A 331 -44.57 28.47 13.91
C SER A 331 -43.52 29.33 13.19
N ARG A 332 -42.50 28.72 12.55
CA ARG A 332 -41.38 29.42 11.89
C ARG A 332 -41.22 29.11 10.40
N ARG A 333 -41.99 28.17 9.84
CA ARG A 333 -41.90 27.75 8.43
C ARG A 333 -42.11 28.86 7.40
N SER A 334 -42.71 30.00 7.78
CA SER A 334 -42.91 31.16 6.90
C SER A 334 -41.76 32.17 6.90
N LYS A 335 -40.76 32.01 7.77
CA LYS A 335 -39.59 32.89 7.83
C LYS A 335 -38.46 32.33 6.97
N GLN A 336 -37.75 33.22 6.29
CA GLN A 336 -36.55 32.88 5.54
C GLN A 336 -35.49 32.30 6.48
N ILE A 337 -34.95 31.13 6.14
CA ILE A 337 -33.92 30.44 6.93
C ILE A 337 -32.68 31.33 7.00
N SER A 338 -32.22 31.59 8.23
CA SER A 338 -31.04 32.39 8.53
C SER A 338 -29.84 31.52 8.93
N ILE A 339 -28.65 32.10 9.01
CA ILE A 339 -27.43 31.38 9.47
C ILE A 339 -27.62 30.85 10.91
N ASP A 340 -28.36 31.58 11.75
CA ASP A 340 -28.64 31.18 13.14
C ASP A 340 -29.56 29.94 13.25
N ASP A 341 -30.23 29.57 12.16
CA ASP A 341 -31.07 28.38 12.10
C ASP A 341 -30.26 27.09 11.84
N PHE A 342 -28.96 27.19 11.57
CA PHE A 342 -28.08 26.03 11.45
C PHE A 342 -27.66 25.52 12.82
N SER A 343 -27.76 24.21 13.01
CA SER A 343 -27.30 23.57 14.24
C SER A 343 -25.78 23.69 14.37
N ARG A 344 -25.29 23.77 15.62
CA ARG A 344 -23.85 23.74 15.91
C ARG A 344 -23.17 22.46 15.44
N ALA A 345 -23.92 21.38 15.31
CA ALA A 345 -23.43 20.10 14.79
C ALA A 345 -23.21 20.12 13.26
N GLY A 346 -23.78 21.11 12.56
CA GLY A 346 -23.62 21.29 11.12
C GLY A 346 -24.36 20.24 10.28
N ALA A 347 -23.99 20.19 9.00
CA ALA A 347 -24.50 19.19 8.06
C ALA A 347 -24.04 17.78 8.45
N ARG A 348 -24.91 16.78 8.23
CA ARG A 348 -24.52 15.38 8.42
C ARG A 348 -23.78 14.88 7.19
N PHE A 349 -22.58 14.36 7.43
CA PHE A 349 -21.69 13.84 6.42
C PHE A 349 -21.71 12.31 6.40
N LEU A 350 -21.46 11.73 5.23
CA LEU A 350 -21.23 10.30 5.10
C LEU A 350 -19.98 9.92 5.89
N ALA A 351 -20.10 8.92 6.76
CA ALA A 351 -19.01 8.41 7.57
C ALA A 351 -18.36 7.18 6.93
N THR A 352 -17.06 7.00 7.19
CA THR A 352 -16.31 5.81 6.75
C THR A 352 -16.89 4.55 7.41
N ARG A 353 -17.38 3.60 6.60
CA ARG A 353 -17.83 2.28 7.07
C ARG A 353 -16.86 1.13 6.76
N ALA A 354 -15.76 1.41 6.08
CA ALA A 354 -14.74 0.41 5.78
C ALA A 354 -13.92 0.09 7.05
N SER A 355 -14.41 -0.79 7.92
CA SER A 355 -13.69 -1.18 9.16
C SER A 355 -12.31 -1.77 8.89
N ILE A 356 -12.13 -2.45 7.76
CA ILE A 356 -10.85 -3.02 7.32
C ILE A 356 -9.87 -1.90 6.94
N HIS A 357 -10.36 -0.80 6.37
CA HIS A 357 -9.55 0.35 5.93
C HIS A 357 -8.76 0.93 7.10
N CYS A 358 -9.42 1.11 8.24
CA CYS A 358 -8.76 1.56 9.47
C CYS A 358 -7.72 0.58 10.01
N ARG A 359 -7.87 -0.74 9.80
CA ARG A 359 -6.95 -1.76 10.38
C ARG A 359 -5.58 -1.83 9.68
N PHE A 360 -5.47 -1.30 8.47
CA PHE A 360 -4.24 -1.31 7.70
C PHE A 360 -3.64 0.08 7.49
N LYS A 361 -4.24 1.15 8.03
CA LYS A 361 -3.65 2.50 8.00
C LYS A 361 -2.27 2.55 8.67
N ASP A 362 -2.07 1.75 9.71
CA ASP A 362 -0.82 1.69 10.48
C ASP A 362 0.14 0.59 9.99
N ARG A 363 -0.13 -0.05 8.84
CA ARG A 363 0.65 -1.19 8.33
C ARG A 363 1.44 -0.89 7.08
#